data_AF-A0A9E4F123-F1
#
_entry.id   AF-A0A9E4F123-F1
#
_cell.length_a   1.000
_cell.length_b   1.000
_cell.length_c   1.000
_cell.angle_alpha   90.00
_cell.angle_beta   90.00
_cell.angle_gamma   90.00
#
_symmetry.space_group_name_H-M   'P 1'
#
loop_
_entity.id
_entity.type
_entity.pdbx_description
1 polymer ?
#
loop_
_entity_poly.entity_id
_entity_poly.type
_entity_poly.pdbx_seq_one_letter_code
_entity_poly.pdbx_strand_id
1 'polypeptide(L)'
;AIKAGMSKKEINAVLAKVAKESAISEFWISDEKGRIEFTNIPETSFKFPTDVNAKSQAAPFAALLSGAKKVVVQGFQPREFDGKSFKYVGVAGVDEARIVQVGVAGKK
;
A
#
# COMPACT_ATOMS: atom_id res chain seq x y z
N ALA A 1 -5.23 13.86 -4.13
CA ALA A 1 -6.59 13.29 -4.00
C ALA A 1 -7.47 14.10 -3.04
N ILE A 2 -6.99 14.47 -1.85
CA ILE A 2 -7.73 15.37 -0.92
C ILE A 2 -7.99 16.75 -1.52
N LYS A 3 -7.08 17.26 -2.38
CA LYS A 3 -7.24 18.51 -3.14
C LYS A 3 -8.45 18.55 -4.10
N ALA A 4 -9.13 17.43 -4.37
CA ALA A 4 -10.30 17.37 -5.25
C ALA A 4 -11.65 17.41 -4.50
N GLY A 5 -11.66 17.50 -3.17
CA GLY A 5 -12.89 17.55 -2.37
C GLY A 5 -13.60 16.20 -2.19
N MET A 6 -12.99 15.09 -2.62
CA MET A 6 -13.55 13.75 -2.44
C MET A 6 -13.38 13.26 -0.99
N SER A 7 -14.45 12.66 -0.45
CA SER A 7 -14.41 11.98 0.84
C SER A 7 -13.58 10.69 0.77
N LYS A 8 -13.09 10.23 1.93
CA LYS A 8 -12.38 8.94 2.05
C LYS A 8 -13.18 7.77 1.49
N LYS A 9 -14.51 7.79 1.63
CA LYS A 9 -15.39 6.76 1.08
C LYS A 9 -15.39 6.74 -0.45
N GLU A 10 -15.44 7.91 -1.07
CA GLU A 10 -15.40 8.03 -2.54
C GLU A 10 -14.04 7.59 -3.09
N ILE A 11 -12.95 7.99 -2.44
CA ILE A 11 -11.59 7.55 -2.83
C ILE A 11 -11.47 6.03 -2.74
N ASN A 12 -11.89 5.42 -1.62
CA ASN A 12 -11.86 3.97 -1.47
C ASN A 12 -12.75 3.25 -2.52
N ALA A 13 -13.90 3.82 -2.88
CA ALA A 13 -14.76 3.28 -3.93
C ALA A 13 -14.07 3.32 -5.30
N VAL A 14 -13.36 4.41 -5.62
CA VAL A 14 -12.55 4.51 -6.85
C VAL A 14 -11.44 3.45 -6.85
N LEU A 15 -10.70 3.30 -5.75
CA LEU A 15 -9.65 2.27 -5.62
C LEU A 15 -10.22 0.87 -5.80
N ALA A 16 -11.39 0.58 -5.23
CA ALA A 16 -12.07 -0.69 -5.38
C ALA A 16 -12.50 -0.96 -6.83
N LYS A 17 -12.98 0.07 -7.53
CA LYS A 17 -13.29 -0.03 -8.96
C LYS A 17 -12.05 -0.34 -9.79
N VAL A 18 -10.94 0.37 -9.57
CA VAL A 18 -9.67 0.12 -10.27
C VAL A 18 -9.15 -1.29 -9.99
N ALA A 19 -9.25 -1.76 -8.74
CA ALA A 19 -8.84 -3.12 -8.40
C ALA A 19 -9.69 -4.19 -9.12
N LYS A 20 -11.00 -3.93 -9.28
CA LYS A 20 -11.91 -4.82 -10.01
C LYS A 20 -11.63 -4.85 -11.51
N GLU A 21 -11.19 -3.74 -12.09
CA GLU A 21 -11.01 -3.56 -13.53
C GLU A 21 -9.55 -3.78 -14.00
N SER A 22 -8.63 -4.12 -13.09
CA SER A 22 -7.21 -4.29 -13.41
C SER A 22 -6.62 -5.55 -12.79
N ALA A 23 -5.34 -5.81 -13.06
CA ALA A 23 -4.60 -6.89 -12.39
C ALA A 23 -4.23 -6.56 -10.93
N ILE A 24 -4.41 -5.31 -10.49
CA ILE A 24 -4.12 -4.88 -9.13
C ILE A 24 -5.22 -5.41 -8.22
N SER A 25 -4.85 -6.23 -7.24
CA SER A 25 -5.81 -6.83 -6.33
C SER A 25 -6.05 -5.94 -5.10
N GLU A 26 -5.02 -5.21 -4.68
CA GLU A 26 -5.07 -4.44 -3.43
C GLU A 26 -4.28 -3.14 -3.51
N PHE A 27 -4.81 -2.13 -2.82
CA PHE A 27 -4.23 -0.82 -2.61
C PHE A 27 -4.09 -0.55 -1.12
N TRP A 28 -2.90 -0.13 -0.72
CA TRP A 28 -2.57 0.23 0.65
C TRP A 28 -1.89 1.59 0.64
N ILE A 29 -2.62 2.63 1.05
CA ILE A 29 -2.13 4.00 1.06
C ILE A 29 -2.06 4.49 2.51
N SER A 30 -0.87 4.91 2.94
CA SER A 30 -0.64 5.36 4.31
C SER A 30 -0.67 6.87 4.48
N ASP A 31 -0.70 7.32 5.73
CA ASP A 31 -0.24 8.65 6.16
C ASP A 31 1.29 8.64 6.42
N GLU A 32 1.82 9.78 6.85
CA GLU A 32 3.23 9.99 7.22
C GLU A 32 3.70 9.10 8.39
N LYS A 33 2.77 8.57 9.18
CA LYS A 33 3.02 7.72 10.35
C LYS A 33 2.82 6.23 10.03
N GLY A 34 2.61 5.90 8.76
CA GLY A 34 2.38 4.54 8.28
C GLY A 34 0.97 3.99 8.54
N ARG A 35 0.03 4.79 9.07
CA ARG A 35 -1.37 4.35 9.25
C ARG A 35 -2.09 4.35 7.92
N ILE A 36 -2.92 3.34 7.67
CA ILE A 36 -3.66 3.24 6.40
C ILE A 36 -4.76 4.31 6.34
N GLU A 37 -4.58 5.25 5.40
CA GLU A 37 -5.52 6.32 5.13
C GLU A 37 -6.55 5.88 4.09
N PHE A 38 -6.13 5.24 3.00
CA PHE A 38 -6.99 4.75 1.92
C PHE A 38 -6.66 3.31 1.52
N THR A 39 -7.68 2.55 1.20
CA THR A 39 -7.56 1.16 0.75
C THR A 39 -8.86 0.68 0.09
N ASN A 40 -8.75 -0.30 -0.79
CA ASN A 40 -9.91 -1.04 -1.30
C ASN A 40 -10.24 -2.30 -0.47
N ILE A 41 -9.43 -2.62 0.53
CA ILE A 41 -9.62 -3.79 1.40
C ILE A 41 -10.43 -3.37 2.62
N PRO A 42 -11.60 -4.00 2.90
CA PRO A 42 -12.40 -3.67 4.07
C PRO A 42 -11.70 -4.08 5.37
N GLU A 43 -11.89 -3.27 6.41
CA GLU A 43 -11.56 -3.55 7.82
C GLU A 43 -10.16 -4.11 8.08
N THR A 44 -9.20 -3.22 8.23
CA THR A 44 -7.80 -3.61 8.43
C THR A 44 -7.12 -2.64 9.40
N SER A 45 -6.70 -3.17 10.54
CA SER A 45 -5.84 -2.49 11.53
C SER A 45 -4.36 -2.51 11.12
N PHE A 46 -4.07 -2.81 9.86
CA PHE A 46 -2.71 -2.82 9.36
C PHE A 46 -2.09 -1.44 9.46
N LYS A 47 -0.81 -1.41 9.82
CA LYS A 47 0.01 -0.21 9.88
C LYS A 47 1.37 -0.55 9.31
N PHE A 48 1.85 0.26 8.37
CA PHE A 48 3.21 0.15 7.90
C PHE A 48 4.19 0.46 9.04
N PRO A 49 5.26 -0.34 9.18
CA PRO A 49 6.38 0.05 10.00
C PRO A 49 7.01 1.32 9.45
N THR A 50 7.51 2.18 10.34
CA THR A 50 8.25 3.39 10.00
C THR A 50 9.76 3.19 10.04
N ASP A 51 10.22 2.01 10.46
CA ASP A 51 11.63 1.60 10.47
C ASP A 51 11.87 0.52 9.42
N VAL A 52 12.89 0.72 8.59
CA VAL A 52 13.33 -0.23 7.55
C VAL A 52 13.91 -1.53 8.12
N ASN A 53 14.35 -1.52 9.38
CA ASN A 53 14.94 -2.67 10.07
C ASN A 53 13.90 -3.48 10.86
N ALA A 54 12.62 -3.11 10.79
CA ALA A 54 11.56 -3.88 11.43
C ALA A 54 11.50 -5.31 10.86
N LYS A 55 11.19 -6.30 11.70
CA LYS A 55 11.03 -7.71 11.28
C LYS A 55 9.64 -7.95 10.70
N SER A 56 9.30 -7.26 9.62
CA SER A 56 8.06 -7.48 8.86
C SER A 56 8.32 -7.31 7.37
N GLN A 57 7.56 -8.05 6.57
CA GLN A 57 7.52 -7.92 5.11
C GLN A 57 7.25 -6.48 4.65
N ALA A 58 6.58 -5.66 5.48
CA ALA A 58 6.29 -4.27 5.17
C ALA A 58 7.45 -3.29 5.47
N ALA A 59 8.50 -3.73 6.19
CA ALA A 59 9.64 -2.88 6.61
C ALA A 59 10.36 -2.15 5.46
N PRO A 60 10.62 -2.78 4.29
CA PRO A 60 11.28 -2.10 3.19
C PRO A 60 10.54 -0.85 2.68
N PHE A 61 9.22 -0.77 2.88
CA PHE A 61 8.43 0.39 2.45
C PHE A 61 8.62 1.62 3.34
N ALA A 62 9.17 1.47 4.55
CA ALA A 62 9.53 2.62 5.40
C ALA A 62 10.52 3.57 4.72
N ALA A 63 11.35 3.06 3.79
CA ALA A 63 12.26 3.86 2.99
C ALA A 63 11.54 4.88 2.07
N LEU A 64 10.25 4.67 1.78
CA LEU A 64 9.42 5.60 1.02
C LEU A 64 8.96 6.78 1.89
N LEU A 65 8.71 6.54 3.18
CA LEU A 65 8.34 7.61 4.13
C LEU A 65 9.52 8.53 4.44
N SER A 66 10.71 7.96 4.60
CA SER A 66 11.92 8.76 4.86
C SER A 66 12.46 9.48 3.61
N GLY A 67 11.89 9.20 2.43
CA GLY A 67 12.39 9.73 1.15
C GLY A 67 13.71 9.09 0.68
N ALA A 68 14.25 8.12 1.42
CA ALA A 68 15.48 7.41 1.03
C ALA A 68 15.31 6.63 -0.29
N LYS A 69 14.08 6.20 -0.62
CA LYS A 69 13.72 5.62 -1.91
C LYS A 69 12.44 6.24 -2.44
N LYS A 70 12.33 6.33 -3.76
CA LYS A 70 11.10 6.74 -4.45
C LYS A 70 10.22 5.55 -4.84
N VAL A 71 10.83 4.38 -5.03
CA VAL A 71 10.17 3.14 -5.42
C VAL A 71 10.79 1.98 -4.66
N VAL A 72 9.93 1.08 -4.16
CA VAL A 72 10.30 -0.19 -3.53
C VAL A 72 9.55 -1.29 -4.25
N VAL A 73 10.28 -2.23 -4.84
CA VAL A 73 9.71 -3.42 -5.49
C VAL A 73 10.06 -4.61 -4.62
N GLN A 74 9.05 -5.36 -4.21
CA GLN A 74 9.25 -6.66 -3.60
C GLN A 74 8.87 -7.75 -4.60
N GLY A 75 9.68 -8.81 -4.64
CA GLY A 75 9.43 -9.97 -5.46
C GLY A 75 8.14 -10.69 -5.08
N PHE A 76 7.83 -11.73 -5.84
CA PHE A 76 6.72 -12.62 -5.52
C PHE A 76 7.05 -13.39 -4.25
N GLN A 77 6.21 -13.28 -3.23
CA GLN A 77 6.44 -13.90 -1.92
C GLN A 77 5.11 -14.21 -1.22
N PRO A 78 5.05 -15.27 -0.39
CA PRO A 78 3.91 -15.51 0.47
C PRO A 78 3.74 -14.36 1.47
N ARG A 79 2.52 -13.87 1.64
CA ARG A 79 2.23 -12.82 2.61
C ARG A 79 2.21 -13.37 4.03
N GLU A 80 2.65 -12.57 4.99
CA GLU A 80 2.82 -13.00 6.39
C GLU A 80 1.50 -13.45 7.06
N PHE A 81 0.36 -12.88 6.67
CA PHE A 81 -0.90 -13.07 7.40
C PHE A 81 -1.80 -14.21 6.90
N ASP A 82 -1.76 -14.57 5.62
CA ASP A 82 -2.58 -15.68 5.07
C ASP A 82 -1.83 -16.62 4.12
N GLY A 83 -0.52 -16.42 3.94
CA GLY A 83 0.34 -17.26 3.11
C GLY A 83 0.11 -17.17 1.61
N LYS A 84 -0.86 -16.37 1.13
CA LYS A 84 -1.07 -16.22 -0.32
C LYS A 84 0.09 -15.47 -0.95
N SER A 85 0.48 -15.88 -2.14
CA SER A 85 1.62 -15.29 -2.83
C SER A 85 1.24 -14.03 -3.58
N PHE A 86 1.94 -12.94 -3.28
CA PHE A 86 1.72 -11.62 -3.83
C PHE A 86 3.02 -11.01 -4.31
N LYS A 87 2.92 -10.21 -5.36
CA LYS A 87 3.97 -9.26 -5.74
C LYS A 87 3.55 -7.88 -5.28
N TYR A 88 4.45 -7.20 -4.56
CA TYR A 88 4.19 -5.87 -4.03
C TYR A 88 5.07 -4.83 -4.67
N VAL A 89 4.48 -3.69 -5.05
CA VAL A 89 5.21 -2.50 -5.49
C VAL A 89 4.71 -1.32 -4.68
N GLY A 90 5.62 -0.53 -4.15
CA GLY A 90 5.34 0.68 -3.39
C GLY A 90 6.06 1.86 -3.99
N VAL A 91 5.39 3.01 -4.01
CA VAL A 91 5.95 4.29 -4.44
C VAL A 91 5.73 5.33 -3.35
N ALA A 92 6.62 6.31 -3.28
CA ALA A 92 6.46 7.45 -2.39
C ALA A 92 5.30 8.34 -2.87
N GLY A 93 4.61 8.97 -1.92
CA GLY A 93 3.63 10.02 -2.22
C GLY A 93 4.25 11.17 -3.02
N VAL A 94 3.41 11.79 -3.86
CA VAL A 94 3.83 12.90 -4.74
C VAL A 94 3.73 14.24 -4.01
N ASP A 95 2.76 14.37 -3.11
CA ASP A 95 2.43 15.60 -2.37
C ASP A 95 2.97 15.59 -0.94
N GLU A 96 2.84 14.45 -0.25
CA GLU A 96 3.25 14.28 1.15
C GLU A 96 4.02 12.98 1.36
N ALA A 97 4.72 12.87 2.49
CA ALA A 97 5.34 11.62 2.90
C ALA A 97 4.27 10.57 3.18
N ARG A 98 4.08 9.64 2.24
CA ARG A 98 3.14 8.52 2.35
C ARG A 98 3.63 7.34 1.52
N ILE A 99 3.21 6.14 1.90
CA ILE A 99 3.42 4.92 1.12
C ILE A 99 2.18 4.71 0.25
N VAL A 100 2.37 4.55 -1.06
CA VAL A 100 1.34 4.04 -1.97
C VAL A 100 1.80 2.67 -2.44
N GLN A 101 1.23 1.61 -1.85
CA GLN A 101 1.54 0.23 -2.20
C GLN A 101 0.39 -0.41 -2.97
N VAL A 102 0.74 -1.14 -4.02
CA VAL A 102 -0.15 -2.01 -4.78
C VAL A 102 0.31 -3.46 -4.69
N GLY A 103 -0.65 -4.37 -4.54
CA GLY A 103 -0.42 -5.82 -4.55
C GLY A 103 -1.10 -6.48 -5.73
N VAL A 104 -0.37 -7.36 -6.42
CA VAL A 104 -0.91 -8.24 -7.46
C VAL A 104 -0.89 -9.66 -6.92
N ALA A 105 -2.07 -10.28 -6.84
CA ALA A 105 -2.19 -11.69 -6.49
C ALA A 105 -1.57 -12.55 -7.58
N GLY A 106 -0.75 -13.52 -7.20
CA GLY A 106 -0.37 -14.58 -8.14
C GLY A 106 -1.58 -15.40 -8.51
N LYS A 107 -1.86 -15.53 -9.81
CA LYS A 107 -2.73 -16.60 -10.29
C LYS A 107 -1.93 -17.89 -10.24
N LYS A 108 -2.47 -18.90 -9.54
CA LYS A 108 -2.07 -20.29 -9.76
C LYS A 108 -2.41 -20.70 -11.18
#